data_AF-A0AAJ1LMW5-F1
#
_entry.id   AF-A0AAJ1LMW5-F1
#
_cell.length_a   1.000
_cell.length_b   1.000
_cell.length_c   1.000
_cell.angle_alpha   90.00
_cell.angle_beta   90.00
_cell.angle_gamma   90.00
#
_symmetry.space_group_name_H-M   'P 1'
#
loop_
_entity.id
_entity.type
_entity.pdbx_description
1 polymer ?
#
loop_
_entity_poly.entity_id
_entity_poly.type
_entity_poly.pdbx_seq_one_letter_code
_entity_poly.pdbx_strand_id
1 'polypeptide(L)' 'MIKIAETFRRGKIEDYIKRLHWRKEIMVSQINKNEFSCIRDNLLGQIQSIDFVLNELIKEFSLFQEEKN' A
#
# COMPACT_ATOMS: atom_id res chain seq x y z
N MET A 1 26.54 -10.41 -8.33
CA MET A 1 25.50 -9.70 -9.12
C MET A 1 24.08 -9.95 -8.64
N ILE A 2 23.66 -11.20 -8.37
CA ILE A 2 22.25 -11.54 -8.00
C ILE A 2 21.74 -10.77 -6.77
N LYS A 3 22.52 -10.65 -5.69
CA LYS A 3 22.11 -9.94 -4.46
C LYS A 3 21.77 -8.46 -4.67
N ILE A 4 22.48 -7.75 -5.56
CA ILE A 4 22.25 -6.31 -5.81
C ILE A 4 20.92 -6.10 -6.55
N ALA A 5 20.63 -6.97 -7.53
CA ALA A 5 19.36 -6.91 -8.26
C ALA A 5 18.16 -7.18 -7.34
N GLU A 6 18.32 -8.09 -6.38
CA GLU A 6 17.30 -8.40 -5.39
C GLU A 6 17.03 -7.23 -4.42
N THR A 7 18.08 -6.62 -3.86
CA THR A 7 17.96 -5.42 -3.01
C THR A 7 17.35 -4.23 -3.77
N PHE A 8 17.72 -4.04 -5.04
CA PHE A 8 17.15 -2.96 -5.86
C PHE A 8 15.65 -3.16 -6.13
N ARG A 9 15.22 -4.40 -6.42
CA ARG A 9 13.79 -4.72 -6.54
C ARG A 9 13.05 -4.47 -5.22
N ARG A 10 13.63 -4.89 -4.10
CA ARG A 10 13.05 -4.68 -2.77
C ARG A 10 12.85 -3.20 -2.46
N GLY A 11 13.86 -2.36 -2.68
CA GLY A 11 13.75 -0.91 -2.46
C GLY A 11 12.65 -0.25 -3.31
N LYS A 12 12.51 -0.65 -4.58
CA LYS A 12 11.43 -0.16 -5.44
C LYS A 12 10.04 -0.53 -4.94
N ILE A 13 9.88 -1.74 -4.41
CA ILE A 13 8.60 -2.20 -3.85
C ILE A 13 8.29 -1.49 -2.54
N GLU A 14 9.28 -1.31 -1.67
CA GLU A 14 9.11 -0.53 -0.43
C GLU A 14 8.67 0.90 -0.73
N ASP A 15 9.27 1.56 -1.73
CA ASP A 15 8.86 2.89 -2.15
C ASP A 15 7.46 2.91 -2.78
N TYR A 16 7.08 1.85 -3.49
CA TYR A 16 5.73 1.72 -4.04
C TYR A 16 4.68 1.55 -2.94
N ILE A 17 4.96 0.72 -1.94
CA ILE A 17 4.12 0.51 -0.76
C ILE A 17 3.93 1.81 0.01
N LYS A 18 5.00 2.60 0.22
CA LYS A 18 4.88 3.94 0.83
C LYS A 18 3.91 4.84 0.07
N ARG A 19 3.98 4.85 -1.27
CA ARG A 19 3.06 5.63 -2.11
C ARG A 19 1.61 5.13 -2.01
N LEU A 20 1.40 3.81 -1.89
CA LEU A 20 0.08 3.23 -1.71
C LEU A 20 -0.52 3.61 -0.35
N HIS A 21 0.26 3.56 0.73
CA HIS A 21 -0.17 4.05 2.04
C HIS A 21 -0.57 5.52 2.02
N TRP A 22 0.26 6.39 1.41
CA TRP A 22 -0.05 7.81 1.28
C TRP A 22 -1.37 8.06 0.53
N ARG A 23 -1.61 7.33 -0.57
CA ARG A 23 -2.87 7.42 -1.32
C ARG A 23 -4.06 6.99 -0.48
N LYS A 24 -3.93 5.88 0.26
CA LYS A 24 -4.97 5.41 1.19
C LYS A 24 -5.29 6.47 2.24
N GLU A 25 -4.29 7.07 2.87
CA GLU A 25 -4.49 8.11 3.89
C GLU A 25 -5.28 9.30 3.35
N ILE A 26 -4.96 9.75 2.13
CA ILE A 26 -5.71 10.80 1.46
C ILE A 26 -7.18 10.38 1.27
N MET A 27 -7.44 9.18 0.76
CA MET A 27 -8.81 8.69 0.54
C MET A 27 -9.59 8.53 1.86
N VAL A 28 -8.94 8.05 2.91
CA VAL A 28 -9.54 7.96 4.26
C VAL A 28 -9.92 9.36 4.76
N SER A 29 -9.06 10.36 4.54
CA SER A 29 -9.37 11.74 4.89
C SER A 29 -10.57 12.31 4.12
N GLN A 30 -10.85 11.80 2.91
CA GLN A 30 -11.96 12.23 2.06
C GLN A 30 -13.30 11.64 2.52
N ILE A 31 -13.34 10.40 3.05
CA ILE A 31 -14.58 9.73 3.48
C ILE A 31 -15.39 10.57 4.47
N ASN A 32 -14.70 11.27 5.36
CA ASN A 32 -15.32 12.05 6.44
C ASN A 32 -15.77 13.45 5.99
N LYS A 33 -15.48 13.87 4.76
CA LYS A 33 -15.89 15.19 4.26
C LYS A 33 -17.22 15.09 3.53
N ASN A 34 -18.13 16.02 3.84
CA ASN A 34 -19.47 16.06 3.22
C ASN A 34 -19.42 16.27 1.70
N GLU A 35 -18.39 16.95 1.19
CA GLU A 35 -18.17 17.17 -0.24
C GLU A 35 -18.01 15.87 -1.05
N PHE A 36 -17.64 14.76 -0.39
CA PHE A 36 -17.49 13.44 -1.01
C PHE A 36 -18.60 12.46 -0.64
N SER A 37 -19.69 12.92 -0.02
CA SER A 37 -20.80 12.04 0.41
C SER A 37 -21.39 11.21 -0.73
N CYS A 38 -21.53 11.78 -1.93
CA CYS A 38 -22.07 11.10 -3.10
C CYS A 38 -21.14 10.02 -3.70
N ILE A 39 -19.85 10.01 -3.34
CA ILE A 39 -18.86 9.03 -3.83
C ILE A 39 -18.27 8.17 -2.71
N ARG A 40 -18.85 8.21 -1.50
CA ARG A 40 -18.27 7.56 -0.32
C ARG A 40 -18.06 6.06 -0.50
N ASP A 41 -19.04 5.36 -1.08
CA ASP A 41 -18.95 3.92 -1.34
C ASP A 41 -17.86 3.59 -2.37
N ASN A 42 -17.66 4.47 -3.35
CA ASN A 42 -16.57 4.34 -4.31
C ASN A 42 -15.20 4.53 -3.64
N LEU A 43 -15.06 5.50 -2.74
CA LEU A 43 -13.84 5.71 -1.95
C LEU A 43 -13.54 4.50 -1.05
N LEU A 44 -14.56 3.93 -0.40
CA LEU A 44 -14.43 2.71 0.39
C LEU A 44 -13.92 1.54 -0.45
N GLY A 45 -14.50 1.32 -1.63
CA GLY A 45 -14.04 0.29 -2.57
C GLY A 45 -12.58 0.51 -3.02
N GLN A 46 -12.18 1.76 -3.29
CA GLN A 46 -10.79 2.08 -3.64
C GLN A 46 -9.82 1.79 -2.49
N ILE A 47 -10.18 2.15 -1.26
CA ILE A 47 -9.36 1.86 -0.06
C ILE A 47 -9.19 0.35 0.13
N GLN A 48 -10.28 -0.42 0.01
CA GLN A 48 -10.23 -1.88 0.08
C GLN A 48 -9.33 -2.48 -1.00
N SER A 49 -9.40 -1.95 -2.23
CA SER A 49 -8.52 -2.39 -3.31
C SER A 49 -7.05 -2.10 -3.02
N ILE A 50 -6.72 -0.93 -2.45
CA ILE A 50 -5.35 -0.61 -2.04
C ILE A 50 -4.88 -1.56 -0.94
N ASP A 51 -5.74 -1.89 0.02
CA ASP A 51 -5.43 -2.83 1.09
C ASP A 51 -5.13 -4.24 0.58
N PHE A 52 -5.87 -4.73 -0.42
CA PHE A 52 -5.56 -6.02 -1.03
C PHE A 52 -4.17 -6.02 -1.70
N VAL A 53 -3.87 -5.01 -2.51
CA VAL A 53 -2.56 -4.90 -3.19
C VAL A 53 -1.42 -4.75 -2.18
N LEU A 54 -1.60 -3.96 -1.12
CA LEU A 54 -0.62 -3.84 -0.04
C LEU A 54 -0.32 -5.18 0.61
N ASN A 55 -1.36 -5.93 0.97
CA ASN A 55 -1.22 -7.25 1.60
C ASN A 55 -0.53 -8.26 0.68
N GLU A 56 -0.88 -8.27 -0.62
CA GLU A 56 -0.24 -9.10 -1.64
C GLU A 56 1.26 -8.81 -1.74
N LEU A 57 1.63 -7.53 -1.88
CA LEU A 57 3.03 -7.11 -2.00
C LEU A 57 3.83 -7.37 -0.72
N ILE A 58 3.26 -7.10 0.45
CA ILE A 58 3.93 -7.37 1.73
C ILE A 58 4.23 -8.86 1.87
N LYS A 59 3.27 -9.71 1.50
CA LYS A 59 3.42 -11.17 1.54
C LYS A 59 4.42 -11.68 0.51
N GLU A 60 4.29 -11.23 -0.75
CA GLU A 60 5.16 -11.65 -1.86
C GLU A 60 6.63 -11.32 -1.58
N PHE A 61 6.89 -10.13 -1.04
CA PHE A 61 8.26 -9.66 -0.78
C PHE A 61 8.74 -9.93 0.65
N SER A 62 7.94 -10.64 1.46
CA SER A 62 8.22 -10.94 2.88
C SER A 62 8.68 -9.69 3.64
N LEU A 63 8.04 -8.57 3.37
CA LEU A 63 8.34 -7.30 4.02
C LEU A 63 7.83 -7.39 5.46
N PHE A 64 8.60 -6.90 6.42
CA PHE A 64 8.26 -6.92 7.86
C PHE A 64 8.23 -8.31 8.53
N GLN A 65 8.73 -9.37 7.88
CA GLN A 65 9.15 -10.57 8.61
C GLN A 65 10.44 -10.22 9.34
N GLU A 66 10.37 -10.03 10.66
CA GLU A 66 11.55 -9.90 11.51
C GLU A 66 12.50 -11.07 11.23
N GLU A 67 13.79 -10.76 11.04
CA GLU A 67 14.84 -11.75 11.23
C GLU A 67 14.70 -12.28 12.65
N LYS A 68 14.01 -13.42 12.82
CA LYS A 68 14.20 -14.26 14.00
C LYS A 68 15.63 -14.81 13.90
N ASN A 69 16.59 -14.09 14.48
CA ASN A 69 17.86 -14.63 14.95
C ASN A 69 18.33 -13.87 16.18
#